data_AF-A0A7C2Z8L6-F1
#
_entry.id   AF-A0A7C2Z8L6-F1
#
_cell.length_a   1.000
_cell.length_b   1.000
_cell.length_c   1.000
_cell.angle_alpha   90.00
_cell.angle_beta   90.00
_cell.angle_gamma   90.00
#
_symmetry.space_group_name_H-M   'P 1'
#
loop_
_entity.id
_entity.type
_entity.pdbx_description
1 polymer ?
#
loop_
_entity_poly.entity_id
_entity_poly.type
_entity_poly.pdbx_seq_one_letter_code
_entity_poly.pdbx_strand_id
1 'polypeptide(L)'
;MRLGKRYRQLIEQWVSEILQKYPQVHFEGVEPSPEGGVAIKLRGPEDVVMLAMHEYADKTIEAARKYRCDILFAPIFEPPLDPNWPDWDIWRLKDEEEVSVR
;
A
#
# COMPACT_ATOMS: atom_id res chain seq x y z
N MET A 1 -2.00 1.43 -16.49
CA MET A 1 -2.55 0.10 -16.15
C MET A 1 -4.08 0.14 -16.24
N ARG A 2 -4.74 -0.87 -16.85
CA ARG A 2 -6.21 -0.96 -16.82
C ARG A 2 -6.63 -1.84 -15.63
N LEU A 3 -7.07 -1.22 -14.54
CA LEU A 3 -7.63 -1.92 -13.39
C LEU A 3 -8.93 -2.63 -13.76
N GLY A 4 -9.06 -3.90 -13.35
CA GLY A 4 -10.32 -4.62 -13.45
C GLY A 4 -11.44 -3.92 -12.67
N LYS A 5 -12.69 -4.12 -13.09
CA LYS A 5 -13.87 -3.48 -12.47
C LYS A 5 -13.90 -3.68 -10.96
N ARG A 6 -13.56 -4.89 -10.48
CA ARG A 6 -13.59 -5.24 -9.06
C ARG A 6 -12.53 -4.49 -8.25
N TYR A 7 -11.29 -4.43 -8.74
CA TYR A 7 -10.23 -3.63 -8.15
C TYR A 7 -10.66 -2.18 -7.97
N ARG A 8 -11.19 -1.57 -9.04
CA ARG A 8 -11.63 -0.18 -9.00
C ARG A 8 -12.69 0.07 -7.92
N GLN A 9 -13.71 -0.78 -7.86
CA GLN A 9 -14.77 -0.67 -6.86
C GLN A 9 -14.23 -0.78 -5.42
N LEU A 10 -13.34 -1.74 -5.16
CA LEU A 10 -12.76 -1.91 -3.82
C LEU A 10 -11.86 -0.73 -3.44
N ILE A 11 -11.00 -0.27 -4.36
CA ILE A 11 -10.11 0.85 -4.13
C ILE A 11 -10.91 2.14 -3.88
N GLU A 12 -11.88 2.47 -4.74
CA GLU A 12 -12.73 3.66 -4.58
C GLU A 12 -13.48 3.64 -3.24
N GLN A 13 -14.02 2.48 -2.86
CA GLN A 13 -14.70 2.30 -1.58
C GLN A 13 -13.73 2.54 -0.42
N TRP A 14 -12.60 1.83 -0.38
CA TRP A 14 -11.68 1.89 0.76
C TRP A 14 -11.02 3.25 0.88
N VAL A 15 -10.60 3.86 -0.23
CA VAL A 15 -10.05 5.22 -0.22
C VAL A 15 -11.09 6.21 0.33
N SER A 16 -12.34 6.14 -0.12
CA SER A 16 -13.40 7.01 0.41
C SER A 16 -13.61 6.82 1.91
N GLU A 17 -13.69 5.57 2.39
CA GLU A 17 -13.83 5.25 3.82
C GLU A 17 -12.64 5.77 4.65
N ILE A 18 -11.41 5.60 4.15
CA ILE A 18 -10.18 6.06 4.80
C ILE A 18 -10.15 7.59 4.89
N LEU A 19 -10.40 8.30 3.79
CA LEU A 19 -10.34 9.76 3.74
C LEU A 19 -11.45 10.41 4.59
N GLN A 20 -12.60 9.75 4.75
CA GLN A 20 -13.66 10.20 5.66
C GLN A 20 -13.27 10.03 7.12
N LYS A 21 -12.58 8.94 7.47
CA LYS A 21 -12.19 8.63 8.86
C LYS A 21 -10.91 9.35 9.29
N TYR A 22 -9.97 9.53 8.37
CA TYR A 22 -8.65 10.09 8.61
C TYR A 22 -8.42 11.31 7.70
N PRO A 23 -8.92 12.50 8.07
CA PRO A 23 -8.87 13.68 7.21
C PRO A 23 -7.44 14.22 6.95
N GLN A 24 -6.47 13.83 7.79
CA GLN A 24 -5.04 14.11 7.58
C GLN A 24 -4.36 13.15 6.58
N VAL A 25 -5.05 12.11 6.12
CA VAL A 25 -4.54 11.20 5.09
C VAL A 25 -5.00 11.70 3.72
N HIS A 26 -4.11 11.60 2.73
CA HIS A 26 -4.36 11.96 1.33
C HIS A 26 -4.13 10.75 0.43
N PHE A 27 -4.91 10.65 -0.64
CA PHE A 27 -4.75 9.62 -1.66
C PHE A 27 -3.91 10.14 -2.82
N GLU A 28 -2.77 9.48 -3.08
CA GLU A 28 -1.78 9.88 -4.10
C GLU A 28 -1.90 9.06 -5.39
N GLY A 29 -2.86 8.13 -5.44
CA GLY A 29 -3.09 7.26 -6.59
C GLY A 29 -2.76 5.81 -6.34
N VAL A 30 -2.65 5.06 -7.43
CA VAL A 30 -2.42 3.61 -7.41
C VAL A 30 -1.34 3.21 -8.38
N GLU A 31 -0.62 2.14 -8.06
CA GLU A 31 0.43 1.58 -8.90
C GLU A 31 0.43 0.05 -8.90
N PRO A 32 1.08 -0.60 -9.88
CA PRO A 32 1.26 -2.04 -9.87
C PRO A 32 2.08 -2.47 -8.64
N SER A 33 1.61 -3.49 -7.92
CA SER A 33 2.43 -4.16 -6.90
C SER A 33 3.44 -5.10 -7.59
N PRO A 34 4.67 -5.24 -7.06
CA PRO A 34 5.64 -6.24 -7.51
C PRO A 34 5.08 -7.68 -7.51
N GLU A 35 4.12 -7.97 -6.65
CA GLU A 35 3.50 -9.29 -6.48
C GLU A 35 2.40 -9.59 -7.52
N GLY A 36 2.17 -8.66 -8.46
CA GLY A 36 1.14 -8.79 -9.50
C GLY A 36 -0.22 -8.21 -9.10
N GLY A 37 -0.29 -7.53 -7.97
CA GLY A 37 -1.47 -6.82 -7.45
C GLY A 37 -1.47 -5.31 -7.73
N VAL A 38 -2.11 -4.57 -6.84
CA VAL A 38 -2.24 -3.11 -6.89
C VAL A 38 -1.87 -2.53 -5.54
N ALA A 39 -1.14 -1.42 -5.55
CA ALA A 39 -0.90 -0.65 -4.35
C ALA A 39 -1.67 0.66 -4.33
N ILE A 40 -2.23 0.97 -3.17
CA ILE A 40 -2.88 2.26 -2.87
C ILE A 40 -1.87 3.14 -2.15
N LYS A 41 -1.53 4.29 -2.74
CA LYS A 41 -0.62 5.27 -2.12
C LYS A 41 -1.39 6.19 -1.19
N LEU A 42 -1.02 6.17 0.09
CA LEU A 42 -1.61 7.02 1.14
C LEU A 42 -0.52 7.89 1.76
N ARG A 43 -0.73 9.20 1.77
CA ARG A 43 0.17 10.18 2.36
C ARG A 43 -0.41 10.74 3.66
N GLY A 44 0.41 10.91 4.70
CA GLY A 44 -0.01 11.57 5.93
C GLY A 44 0.93 11.28 7.12
N PRO A 45 0.55 11.68 8.34
CA PRO A 45 1.30 11.37 9.55
C PRO A 45 1.50 9.86 9.73
N GLU A 46 2.70 9.44 10.14
CA GLU A 46 3.08 8.02 10.23
C GLU A 46 2.12 7.19 11.09
N ASP A 47 1.82 7.69 12.29
CA ASP A 47 0.91 7.05 13.24
C ASP A 47 -0.50 6.86 12.64
N VAL A 48 -0.99 7.84 11.88
CA VAL A 48 -2.31 7.80 11.28
C VAL A 48 -2.35 6.88 10.05
N VAL A 49 -1.36 6.95 9.17
CA VAL A 49 -1.30 6.08 7.98
C VAL A 49 -1.12 4.62 8.41
N MET A 50 -0.26 4.35 9.38
CA MET A 50 -0.08 3.01 9.94
C MET A 50 -1.37 2.48 10.57
N LEU A 51 -2.08 3.31 11.32
CA LEU A 51 -3.39 2.93 11.88
C LEU A 51 -4.40 2.58 10.78
N ALA A 52 -4.49 3.40 9.73
CA ALA A 52 -5.35 3.12 8.59
C ALA A 52 -4.97 1.80 7.89
N MET A 53 -3.68 1.53 7.70
CA MET A 53 -3.21 0.27 7.10
C MET A 53 -3.59 -0.95 7.96
N HIS A 54 -3.40 -0.85 9.28
CA HIS A 54 -3.76 -1.93 10.20
C HIS A 54 -5.25 -2.26 10.19
N GLU A 55 -6.12 -1.25 10.15
CA GLU A 55 -7.57 -1.46 10.11
C GLU A 55 -8.06 -2.12 8.82
N TYR A 56 -7.30 -1.98 7.72
CA TYR A 56 -7.66 -2.54 6.42
C TYR A 56 -6.90 -3.82 6.09
N ALA A 57 -5.99 -4.30 6.96
CA ALA A 57 -5.23 -5.52 6.74
C ALA A 57 -6.13 -6.76 6.56
N ASP A 58 -7.20 -6.89 7.33
CA ASP A 58 -8.14 -8.01 7.16
C ASP A 58 -8.92 -7.90 5.85
N LYS A 59 -9.28 -6.68 5.44
CA LYS A 59 -10.00 -6.42 4.18
C LYS A 59 -9.13 -6.74 2.96
N THR A 60 -7.83 -6.47 3.00
CA THR A 60 -6.90 -6.81 1.90
C THR A 60 -6.74 -8.32 1.77
N ILE A 61 -6.57 -9.04 2.90
CA ILE A 61 -6.52 -10.51 2.92
C ILE A 61 -7.82 -11.12 2.38
N GLU A 62 -8.98 -10.59 2.79
CA GLU A 62 -10.27 -11.05 2.30
C GLU A 62 -10.41 -10.84 0.80
N ALA A 63 -10.01 -9.67 0.28
CA ALA A 63 -10.08 -9.35 -1.15
C ALA A 63 -9.20 -10.29 -1.99
N ALA A 64 -7.99 -10.59 -1.52
CA ALA A 64 -7.09 -11.53 -2.17
C ALA A 64 -7.70 -12.94 -2.21
N ARG A 65 -8.27 -13.41 -1.10
CA ARG A 65 -8.85 -14.76 -1.00
C ARG A 65 -10.16 -14.93 -1.76
N LYS A 66 -11.10 -14.00 -1.63
CA LYS A 66 -12.45 -14.12 -2.20
C LYS A 66 -12.54 -13.64 -3.64
N TYR A 67 -11.80 -12.58 -4.00
CA TYR A 67 -11.95 -11.91 -5.29
C TYR A 67 -10.71 -11.97 -6.17
N ARG A 68 -9.63 -12.64 -5.71
CA ARG A 68 -8.32 -12.63 -6.38
C ARG A 68 -7.84 -11.20 -6.68
N CYS A 69 -8.21 -10.27 -5.79
CA CYS A 69 -7.82 -8.88 -5.87
C CYS A 69 -6.73 -8.65 -4.82
N ASP A 70 -5.49 -8.67 -5.25
CA ASP A 70 -4.34 -8.44 -4.39
C ASP A 70 -4.09 -6.93 -4.29
N ILE A 71 -4.44 -6.37 -3.14
CA ILE A 71 -4.38 -4.93 -2.88
C ILE A 71 -3.54 -4.73 -1.63
N LEU A 72 -2.52 -3.90 -1.72
CA LEU A 72 -1.70 -3.48 -0.59
C LEU A 72 -1.73 -1.96 -0.43
N PHE A 73 -1.26 -1.48 0.73
CA PHE A 73 -1.12 -0.06 1.01
C PHE A 73 0.35 0.33 0.99
N ALA A 74 0.58 1.52 0.47
CA ALA A 74 1.89 2.10 0.35
C ALA A 74 1.93 3.46 1.04
N PRO A 75 2.48 3.50 2.25
CA PRO A 75 2.51 4.73 3.02
C PRO A 75 3.55 5.72 2.48
N ILE A 76 3.21 7.01 2.54
CA ILE A 76 4.10 8.15 2.32
C ILE A 76 4.00 9.04 3.56
N PHE A 77 4.97 8.94 4.47
CA PHE A 77 4.89 9.62 5.77
C PHE A 77 5.25 11.10 5.70
N GLU A 78 4.63 11.93 6.56
CA GLU A 78 4.90 13.36 6.69
C GLU A 78 5.41 13.77 8.09
N PRO A 79 6.44 14.64 8.19
CA PRO A 79 7.33 15.04 7.09
C PRO A 79 8.05 13.79 6.54
N PRO A 80 8.39 13.77 5.23
CA PRO A 80 9.06 12.61 4.65
C PRO A 80 10.30 12.30 5.48
N LEU A 81 10.39 11.07 5.98
CA LEU A 81 11.52 10.58 6.78
C LEU A 81 12.86 10.82 6.05
N ASP A 82 12.82 10.91 4.71
CA ASP A 82 13.85 11.46 3.84
C ASP A 82 13.19 12.14 2.61
N PRO A 83 13.50 13.41 2.25
CA PRO A 83 13.07 14.01 0.99
C PRO A 83 13.57 13.27 -0.27
N ASN A 84 14.61 12.45 -0.12
CA ASN A 84 15.15 11.54 -1.13
C ASN A 84 14.67 10.09 -0.92
N TRP A 85 13.65 9.87 -0.10
CA TRP A 85 13.08 8.54 0.09
C TRP A 85 12.75 7.96 -1.28
N PRO A 86 13.37 6.84 -1.67
CA PRO A 86 13.20 6.33 -3.01
C PRO A 86 11.72 5.99 -3.19
N ASP A 87 11.17 6.36 -4.36
CA ASP A 87 9.97 5.72 -4.88
C ASP A 87 10.30 4.21 -4.98
N TRP A 88 10.04 3.47 -3.90
CA TRP A 88 9.80 2.03 -3.89
C TRP A 88 10.94 1.07 -4.24
N ASP A 89 12.21 1.39 -3.98
CA ASP A 89 13.29 0.38 -4.05
C ASP A 89 13.36 -0.53 -2.78
N ILE A 90 12.41 -0.43 -1.84
CA ILE A 90 12.42 -1.14 -0.54
C ILE A 90 12.02 -2.63 -0.62
N TRP A 91 11.68 -3.14 -1.82
CA TRP A 91 11.46 -4.59 -2.02
C TRP A 91 12.42 -5.23 -3.01
N ARG A 92 13.59 -4.63 -3.26
CA ARG A 92 14.75 -5.48 -3.48
C ARG A 92 15.13 -6.05 -2.13
N LEU A 93 14.48 -7.17 -1.77
CA LEU A 93 15.21 -8.24 -1.11
C LEU A 93 16.50 -8.35 -1.93
N LYS A 94 17.58 -7.77 -1.41
CA LYS A 94 18.87 -8.32 -1.69
C LYS A 94 18.70 -9.79 -1.37
N ASP A 95 18.90 -10.65 -2.37
CA ASP A 95 19.36 -12.00 -2.14
C ASP A 95 20.67 -11.89 -1.34
N GLU A 96 20.59 -11.51 -0.07
CA GLU A 96 21.58 -11.79 0.96
C GLU A 96 21.34 -13.25 1.37
N GLU A 97 21.57 -14.16 0.41
CA GLU A 97 22.12 -15.47 0.71
C GLU A 97 23.62 -15.45 0.35
N GLU A 98 24.32 -14.38 0.77
CA GLU A 98 25.70 -14.50 1.24
C GLU A 98 25.66 -14.95 2.71
N VAL A 99 25.30 -16.22 2.93
CA VAL A 99 25.74 -16.98 4.10
C VAL A 99 26.88 -17.87 3.60
N SER A 100 28.09 -17.34 3.46
CA SER A 100 29.11 -17.26 4.51
C SER A 100 29.64 -18.63 4.94
N VAL A 101 30.93 -18.83 4.61
CA VAL A 101 31.92 -19.76 5.20
C VAL A 101 31.80 -21.26 4.86
N ARG A 102 32.47 -21.66 3.77
CA ARG A 102 33.71 -22.47 3.83
C ARG A 102 34.38 -22.62 2.47
#